data_AF-A0A847PUL6-F1
#
_entry.id   AF-A0A847PUL6-F1
#
_cell.length_a   1.000
_cell.length_b   1.000
_cell.length_c   1.000
_cell.angle_alpha   90.00
_cell.angle_beta   90.00
_cell.angle_gamma   90.00
#
_symmetry.space_group_name_H-M   'P 1'
#
loop_
_entity.id
_entity.type
_entity.pdbx_description
1 polymer ?
#
loop_
_entity_poly.entity_id
_entity_poly.type
_entity_poly.pdbx_seq_one_letter_code
_entity_poly.pdbx_strand_id
1 'polypeptide(L)'
;MNRKTTIFVGFVLFFLLLLVLGSMYLEKKNEEMYNDSLMSNYEYDIIIESNRTLQNITLYLPVPVFENKSEIGLEMVNRDYYSKPSNWNLSLEDTEHGLMFKIEAAEIQPVYHSLPVTVPEPDPGSKNIEDEVPEEEQIVESNEYSEKTPVLRSIDFGTSVKADHLINTRFPIGNESVLLPKNNLRESSEGPIIPPPEHIKPAYFDYESLVYAHYDTSPDAQVQIFVQMDGRNEWWIYGWQYNDYNDRISIRLSGPQEGWIQAKGKLITEDGVYRE
;
A
#
# COMPACT_ATOMS: atom_id res chain seq x y z
N MET A 1 -16.12 -23.63 63.43
CA MET A 1 -15.26 -22.87 62.50
C MET A 1 -14.76 -21.63 63.23
N ASN A 2 -13.43 -21.38 63.26
CA ASN A 2 -12.85 -20.30 64.06
C ASN A 2 -13.20 -18.94 63.42
N ARG A 3 -13.61 -17.92 64.21
CA ARG A 3 -14.09 -16.61 63.69
C ARG A 3 -13.09 -15.98 62.71
N LYS A 4 -11.79 -16.18 62.98
CA LYS A 4 -10.69 -15.73 62.11
C LYS A 4 -10.68 -16.45 60.75
N THR A 5 -11.00 -17.74 60.72
CA THR A 5 -11.08 -18.54 59.49
C THR A 5 -12.26 -18.12 58.61
N THR A 6 -13.43 -17.87 59.21
CA THR A 6 -14.62 -17.40 58.46
C THR A 6 -14.38 -16.02 57.84
N ILE A 7 -13.76 -15.10 58.59
CA ILE A 7 -13.40 -13.76 58.10
C ILE A 7 -12.39 -13.86 56.95
N PHE A 8 -11.35 -14.70 57.10
CA PHE A 8 -10.34 -14.92 56.05
C PHE A 8 -10.95 -15.48 54.77
N VAL A 9 -11.80 -16.51 54.86
CA VAL A 9 -12.50 -17.08 53.70
C VAL A 9 -13.39 -16.04 53.02
N GLY A 10 -14.09 -15.19 53.80
CA GLY A 10 -14.88 -14.09 53.26
C GLY A 10 -14.04 -13.08 52.48
N PHE A 11 -12.87 -12.70 52.99
CA PHE A 11 -11.94 -11.80 52.28
C PHE A 11 -11.41 -12.41 50.98
N VAL A 12 -11.05 -13.70 50.99
CA VAL A 12 -10.59 -14.40 49.79
C VAL A 12 -11.69 -14.43 48.72
N LEU A 13 -12.93 -14.78 49.10
CA LEU A 13 -14.07 -14.80 48.18
C LEU A 13 -14.38 -13.41 47.62
N PHE A 14 -14.30 -12.38 48.45
CA PHE A 14 -14.49 -10.99 47.99
C PHE A 14 -13.40 -10.55 47.01
N PHE A 15 -12.13 -10.89 47.27
CA PHE A 15 -11.04 -10.59 46.35
C PHE A 15 -11.18 -11.33 45.02
N LEU A 16 -11.56 -12.61 45.05
CA LEU A 16 -11.87 -13.37 43.83
C LEU A 16 -13.02 -12.74 43.03
N LEU A 17 -14.08 -12.28 43.71
CA LEU A 17 -15.18 -11.58 43.06
C LEU A 17 -14.70 -10.27 42.39
N LEU A 18 -13.84 -9.50 43.06
CA LEU A 18 -13.26 -8.28 42.46
C LEU A 18 -12.39 -8.59 41.23
N LEU A 19 -11.63 -9.69 41.24
CA LEU A 19 -10.87 -10.10 40.06
C LEU A 19 -11.78 -10.46 38.88
N VAL A 20 -12.88 -11.17 39.13
CA VAL A 20 -13.88 -11.51 38.09
C VAL A 20 -14.57 -10.25 37.55
N LEU A 21 -15.02 -9.35 38.43
CA LEU A 21 -15.62 -8.09 38.00
C LEU A 21 -14.63 -7.20 37.25
N GLY A 22 -13.37 -7.18 37.70
CA GLY A 22 -12.28 -6.47 37.04
C GLY A 22 -11.96 -7.02 35.65
N SER A 23 -11.91 -8.35 35.49
CA SER A 23 -11.68 -8.97 34.18
C SER A 23 -12.84 -8.68 33.21
N MET A 24 -14.09 -8.78 33.67
CA MET A 24 -15.27 -8.44 32.86
C MET A 24 -15.27 -6.96 32.45
N TYR A 25 -14.86 -6.06 33.34
CA TYR A 25 -14.76 -4.63 33.03
C TYR A 25 -13.68 -4.35 31.97
N LEU A 26 -12.51 -4.99 32.09
CA LEU A 26 -11.43 -4.87 31.11
C LEU A 26 -11.81 -5.41 29.75
N GLU A 27 -12.44 -6.60 29.70
CA GLU A 27 -12.94 -7.19 28.46
C GLU A 27 -13.94 -6.27 27.77
N LYS A 28 -14.91 -5.74 28.52
CA LYS A 28 -15.86 -4.76 27.99
C LYS A 28 -15.16 -3.52 27.45
N LYS A 29 -14.16 -3.00 28.17
CA LYS A 29 -13.39 -1.83 27.71
C LYS A 29 -12.60 -2.14 26.45
N ASN A 30 -12.01 -3.32 26.32
CA ASN A 30 -11.33 -3.78 25.11
C ASN A 30 -12.27 -3.82 23.91
N GLU A 31 -13.49 -4.36 24.08
CA GLU A 31 -14.49 -4.36 23.02
C GLU A 31 -14.97 -2.96 22.64
N GLU A 32 -15.19 -2.07 23.62
CA GLU A 32 -15.53 -0.68 23.34
C GLU A 32 -14.44 -0.01 22.50
N MET A 33 -13.17 -0.13 22.93
CA MET A 33 -12.03 0.46 22.22
C MET A 33 -11.87 -0.10 20.81
N TYR A 34 -12.04 -1.42 20.65
CA TYR A 34 -12.03 -2.06 19.33
C TYR A 34 -13.12 -1.51 18.41
N ASN A 35 -14.38 -1.57 18.83
CA ASN A 35 -15.50 -1.21 17.98
C ASN A 35 -15.52 0.29 17.63
N ASP A 36 -15.05 1.15 18.54
CA ASP A 36 -14.97 2.60 18.31
C ASP A 36 -13.85 3.00 17.34
N SER A 37 -12.82 2.15 17.18
CA SER A 37 -11.62 2.45 16.39
C SER A 37 -11.44 1.59 15.15
N LEU A 38 -12.21 0.50 15.01
CA LEU A 38 -12.09 -0.42 13.89
C LEU A 38 -12.31 0.31 12.57
N MET A 39 -11.31 0.24 11.71
CA MET A 39 -11.38 0.74 10.35
C MET A 39 -10.78 -0.28 9.39
N SER A 40 -11.43 -0.42 8.24
CA SER A 40 -11.03 -1.33 7.18
C SER A 40 -10.92 -0.53 5.89
N ASN A 41 -9.75 -0.56 5.26
CA ASN A 41 -9.47 0.21 4.07
C ASN A 41 -8.72 -0.62 3.04
N TYR A 42 -8.97 -0.28 1.79
CA TYR A 42 -8.20 -0.69 0.63
C TYR A 42 -7.32 0.47 0.19
N GLU A 43 -6.10 0.18 -0.23
CA GLU A 43 -5.17 1.15 -0.82
C GLU A 43 -4.66 0.57 -2.14
N TYR A 44 -4.66 1.36 -3.20
CA TYR A 44 -4.23 0.95 -4.53
C TYR A 44 -3.35 2.01 -5.16
N ASP A 45 -2.11 1.64 -5.47
CA ASP A 45 -1.07 2.55 -5.94
C ASP A 45 -0.43 2.05 -7.23
N ILE A 46 -0.10 3.01 -8.10
CA ILE A 46 0.62 2.79 -9.35
C ILE A 46 1.84 3.69 -9.35
N ILE A 47 3.01 3.08 -9.50
CA ILE A 47 4.28 3.78 -9.59
C ILE A 47 4.90 3.49 -10.95
N ILE A 48 5.23 4.56 -11.69
CA ILE A 48 5.87 4.49 -13.00
C ILE A 48 7.18 5.29 -12.94
N GLU A 49 8.27 4.63 -13.28
CA GLU A 49 9.59 5.24 -13.42
C GLU A 49 10.07 5.06 -14.85
N SER A 50 10.59 6.14 -15.46
CA SER A 50 11.28 6.07 -16.75
C SER A 50 12.48 6.99 -16.74
N ASN A 51 13.61 6.53 -17.27
CA ASN A 51 14.82 7.36 -17.41
C ASN A 51 14.90 8.11 -18.76
N ARG A 52 13.90 7.92 -19.63
CA ARG A 52 13.79 8.54 -20.96
C ARG A 52 12.36 8.98 -21.20
N THR A 53 12.17 9.91 -22.11
CA THR A 53 10.83 10.33 -22.53
C THR A 53 10.10 9.16 -23.18
N LEU A 54 8.88 8.90 -22.74
CA LEU A 54 7.94 7.99 -23.40
C LEU A 54 6.93 8.82 -24.19
N GLN A 55 6.53 8.34 -25.37
CA GLN A 55 5.54 8.97 -26.23
C GLN A 55 4.47 7.96 -26.64
N ASN A 56 3.26 8.44 -26.94
CA ASN A 56 2.13 7.62 -27.38
C ASN A 56 1.83 6.48 -26.41
N ILE A 57 1.75 6.79 -25.12
CA ILE A 57 1.64 5.79 -24.07
C ILE A 57 0.23 5.21 -24.04
N THR A 58 0.14 3.89 -24.09
CA THR A 58 -1.04 3.12 -23.69
C THR A 58 -0.61 1.96 -22.81
N LEU A 59 -1.07 1.96 -21.56
CA LEU A 59 -0.82 0.88 -20.60
C LEU A 59 -2.14 0.23 -20.20
N TYR A 60 -2.16 -1.10 -20.08
CA TYR A 60 -3.19 -1.82 -19.35
C TYR A 60 -2.54 -2.53 -18.17
N LEU A 61 -2.91 -2.09 -16.96
CA LEU A 61 -2.36 -2.56 -15.72
C LEU A 61 -3.39 -3.39 -14.95
N PRO A 62 -2.94 -4.43 -14.22
CA PRO A 62 -3.79 -5.16 -13.29
C PRO A 62 -4.49 -4.24 -12.30
N VAL A 63 -5.77 -4.50 -12.06
CA VAL A 63 -6.63 -3.70 -11.19
C VAL A 63 -7.21 -4.58 -10.07
N PRO A 64 -7.50 -4.05 -8.87
CA PRO A 64 -8.13 -4.84 -7.81
C PRO A 64 -9.55 -5.24 -8.23
N VAL A 65 -9.82 -6.54 -8.32
CA VAL A 65 -11.11 -7.07 -8.76
C VAL A 65 -11.69 -8.01 -7.72
N PHE A 66 -12.98 -7.83 -7.43
CA PHE A 66 -13.81 -8.77 -6.70
C PHE A 66 -15.14 -8.96 -7.45
N GLU A 67 -15.59 -10.21 -7.63
CA GLU A 67 -16.80 -10.54 -8.40
C GLU A 67 -16.90 -9.85 -9.79
N ASN A 68 -15.78 -9.80 -10.52
CA ASN A 68 -15.64 -9.13 -11.83
C ASN A 68 -15.93 -7.62 -11.83
N LYS A 69 -15.84 -6.96 -10.67
CA LYS A 69 -15.96 -5.51 -10.53
C LYS A 69 -14.72 -4.94 -9.85
N SER A 70 -14.43 -3.67 -10.12
CA SER A 70 -13.38 -2.92 -9.45
C SER A 70 -13.92 -1.59 -8.94
N GLU A 71 -14.43 -1.59 -7.71
CA GLU A 71 -14.87 -0.34 -7.05
C GLU A 71 -13.65 0.56 -6.76
N ILE A 72 -12.53 -0.05 -6.35
CA ILE A 72 -11.27 0.65 -6.08
C ILE A 72 -10.71 1.29 -7.36
N GLY A 73 -10.68 0.56 -8.47
CA GLY A 73 -10.26 1.09 -9.77
C GLY A 73 -11.20 2.21 -10.27
N LEU A 74 -12.50 2.11 -9.98
CA LEU A 74 -13.46 3.14 -10.35
C LEU A 74 -13.24 4.44 -9.55
N GLU A 75 -12.93 4.35 -8.25
CA GLU A 75 -12.56 5.51 -7.43
C GLU A 75 -11.28 6.19 -7.97
N MET A 76 -10.28 5.41 -8.41
CA MET A 76 -9.06 5.91 -9.04
C MET A 76 -9.35 6.70 -10.34
N VAL A 77 -10.29 6.22 -11.15
CA VAL A 77 -10.73 6.93 -12.38
C VAL A 77 -11.51 8.20 -12.05
N ASN A 78 -12.46 8.14 -11.11
CA ASN A 78 -13.44 9.20 -10.90
C ASN A 78 -12.94 10.35 -10.04
N ARG A 79 -12.07 10.09 -9.06
CA ARG A 79 -11.59 11.14 -8.16
C ARG A 79 -10.41 11.89 -8.74
N ASP A 80 -10.31 13.13 -8.33
CA ASP A 80 -9.18 14.00 -8.58
C ASP A 80 -8.35 14.07 -7.30
N TYR A 81 -7.18 13.46 -7.32
CA TYR A 81 -6.23 13.44 -6.19
C TYR A 81 -5.03 14.31 -6.56
N TYR A 82 -4.35 14.87 -5.56
CA TYR A 82 -3.25 15.82 -5.78
C TYR A 82 -2.13 15.28 -6.70
N SER A 83 -1.86 13.98 -6.67
CA SER A 83 -0.82 13.34 -7.47
C SER A 83 -1.29 12.78 -8.81
N LYS A 84 -2.60 12.83 -9.12
CA LYS A 84 -3.13 12.33 -10.39
C LYS A 84 -2.68 13.22 -11.55
N PRO A 85 -2.04 12.67 -12.59
CA PRO A 85 -1.65 13.46 -13.75
C PRO A 85 -2.89 13.98 -14.49
N SER A 86 -3.04 15.30 -14.56
CA SER A 86 -4.24 15.95 -15.14
C SER A 86 -4.36 15.80 -16.66
N ASN A 87 -3.25 15.47 -17.34
CA ASN A 87 -3.18 15.27 -18.78
C ASN A 87 -3.30 13.79 -19.21
N TRP A 88 -3.56 12.88 -18.27
CA TRP A 88 -3.73 11.45 -18.56
C TRP A 88 -5.19 11.08 -18.65
N ASN A 89 -5.53 10.22 -19.62
CA ASN A 89 -6.85 9.63 -19.74
C ASN A 89 -6.83 8.27 -19.04
N LEU A 90 -7.59 8.17 -17.93
CA LEU A 90 -7.68 6.98 -17.09
C LEU A 90 -9.05 6.34 -17.25
N SER A 91 -9.09 5.02 -17.42
CA SER A 91 -10.36 4.28 -17.54
C SER A 91 -10.20 2.83 -17.11
N LEU A 92 -11.33 2.13 -16.97
CA LEU A 92 -11.36 0.68 -16.82
C LEU A 92 -11.86 0.06 -18.13
N GLU A 93 -11.14 -0.93 -18.65
CA GLU A 93 -11.51 -1.61 -19.89
C GLU A 93 -11.41 -3.13 -19.74
N ASP A 94 -12.38 -3.84 -20.31
CA ASP A 94 -12.35 -5.29 -20.43
C ASP A 94 -11.39 -5.70 -21.57
N THR A 95 -10.44 -6.55 -21.24
CA THR A 95 -9.47 -7.12 -22.18
C THR A 95 -9.66 -8.63 -22.30
N GLU A 96 -8.92 -9.27 -23.22
CA GLU A 96 -8.87 -10.74 -23.29
C GLU A 96 -8.30 -11.40 -22.02
N HIS A 97 -7.68 -10.62 -21.13
CA HIS A 97 -7.12 -11.06 -19.86
C HIS A 97 -7.90 -10.59 -18.62
N GLY A 98 -9.10 -10.04 -18.83
CA GLY A 98 -9.98 -9.52 -17.79
C GLY A 98 -10.01 -8.00 -17.72
N LEU A 99 -10.70 -7.49 -16.70
CA LEU A 99 -10.80 -6.05 -16.43
C LEU A 99 -9.43 -5.49 -16.05
N MET A 100 -9.03 -4.40 -16.70
CA MET A 100 -7.72 -3.76 -16.51
C MET A 100 -7.89 -2.25 -16.31
N PHE A 101 -6.92 -1.65 -15.62
CA PHE A 101 -6.78 -0.20 -15.52
C PHE A 101 -6.00 0.33 -16.73
N LYS A 102 -6.65 1.15 -17.55
CA LYS A 102 -6.07 1.73 -18.75
C LYS A 102 -5.55 3.13 -18.47
N ILE A 103 -4.31 3.37 -18.92
CA ILE A 103 -3.65 4.68 -18.89
C ILE A 103 -3.30 5.07 -20.32
N GLU A 104 -3.79 6.21 -20.78
CA GLU A 104 -3.38 6.85 -22.02
C GLU A 104 -2.74 8.21 -21.72
N ALA A 105 -1.55 8.44 -22.26
CA ALA A 105 -0.84 9.71 -22.12
C ALA A 105 -0.07 10.03 -23.41
N ALA A 106 -0.02 11.30 -23.78
CA ALA A 106 0.74 11.72 -24.96
C ALA A 106 2.26 11.60 -24.73
N GLU A 107 2.71 11.95 -23.51
CA GLU A 107 4.12 12.01 -23.16
C GLU A 107 4.32 11.81 -21.66
N ILE A 108 5.39 11.09 -21.29
CA ILE A 108 5.92 11.02 -19.93
C ILE A 108 7.39 11.43 -20.00
N GLN A 109 7.72 12.59 -19.41
CA GLN A 109 9.10 13.06 -19.34
C GLN A 109 9.75 12.64 -18.01
N PRO A 110 11.00 12.15 -18.02
CA PRO A 110 11.72 11.88 -16.79
C PRO A 110 11.99 13.19 -16.06
N VAL A 111 11.81 13.18 -14.74
CA VAL A 111 12.18 14.31 -13.88
C VAL A 111 13.24 13.82 -12.90
N TYR A 112 14.38 14.49 -12.90
CA TYR A 112 15.48 14.26 -11.98
C TYR A 112 15.58 15.42 -11.00
N HIS A 113 15.93 15.14 -9.75
CA HIS A 113 16.11 16.17 -8.74
C HIS A 113 17.42 16.04 -7.97
N SER A 114 17.84 17.14 -7.35
CA SER A 114 18.99 17.17 -6.45
C SER A 114 18.74 16.37 -5.17
N LEU A 115 19.82 15.99 -4.48
CA LEU A 115 19.71 15.40 -3.15
C LEU A 115 19.04 16.41 -2.19
N PRO A 116 18.29 15.93 -1.18
CA PRO A 116 17.74 16.80 -0.15
C PRO A 116 18.90 17.52 0.55
N VAL A 117 18.76 18.83 0.71
CA VAL A 117 19.69 19.63 1.49
C VAL A 117 19.21 19.72 2.94
N THR A 118 20.16 19.85 3.86
CA THR A 118 19.85 20.01 5.28
C THR A 118 19.18 21.36 5.47
N VAL A 119 17.98 21.37 6.04
CA VAL A 119 17.35 22.63 6.48
C VAL A 119 18.23 23.23 7.57
N PRO A 120 18.76 24.45 7.42
CA PRO A 120 19.59 25.08 8.45
C PRO A 120 18.80 25.20 9.76
N GLU A 121 19.46 24.94 10.89
CA GLU A 121 18.85 25.21 12.20
C GLU A 121 18.67 26.72 12.34
N PRO A 122 17.45 27.22 12.66
CA PRO A 122 17.24 28.65 12.79
C PRO A 122 18.03 29.19 13.97
N ASP A 123 18.63 30.37 13.80
CA ASP A 123 19.35 31.02 14.88
C ASP A 123 18.42 31.27 16.09
N PRO A 124 18.88 31.05 17.34
CA PRO A 124 18.05 31.22 18.52
C PRO A 124 17.58 32.68 18.64
N GLY A 125 16.29 32.91 18.37
CA GLY A 125 15.66 34.24 18.34
C GLY A 125 15.15 34.68 16.96
N SER A 126 15.41 33.89 15.91
CA SER A 126 14.79 34.07 14.60
C SER A 126 13.28 33.84 14.66
N LYS A 127 12.52 34.71 14.00
CA LYS A 127 11.05 34.68 13.99
C LYS A 127 10.48 34.02 12.74
N ASN A 128 11.28 33.86 11.69
CA ASN A 128 10.83 33.39 10.38
C ASN A 128 11.87 32.42 9.80
N ILE A 129 11.54 31.13 9.77
CA ILE A 129 12.40 30.06 9.23
C ILE A 129 12.50 30.16 7.69
N GLU A 130 11.49 30.75 7.04
CA GLU A 130 11.40 30.84 5.57
C GLU A 130 12.34 31.90 4.95
N ASP A 131 12.76 32.91 5.72
CA ASP A 131 13.61 34.01 5.24
C ASP A 131 15.12 33.65 5.25
N GLU A 132 15.49 32.49 5.81
CA GLU A 132 16.87 32.06 6.05
C GLU A 132 17.38 30.96 5.11
N VAL A 133 16.54 30.39 4.23
CA VAL A 133 16.97 29.36 3.25
C VAL A 133 17.50 30.05 1.99
N PRO A 134 18.81 29.98 1.68
CA PRO A 134 19.38 30.53 0.44
C PRO A 134 18.72 29.87 -0.79
N GLU A 135 18.52 30.60 -1.90
CA GLU A 135 18.00 30.03 -3.16
C GLU A 135 18.86 28.85 -3.68
N GLU A 136 20.13 28.78 -3.26
CA GLU A 136 21.06 27.69 -3.57
C GLU A 136 20.72 26.35 -2.86
N GLU A 137 19.77 26.36 -1.92
CA GLU A 137 19.31 25.22 -1.12
C GLU A 137 17.92 24.70 -1.56
N GLN A 138 17.37 25.18 -2.67
CA GLN A 138 16.12 24.64 -3.20
C GLN A 138 16.35 23.37 -4.04
N ILE A 139 15.37 22.47 -4.05
CA ILE A 139 15.41 21.26 -4.89
C ILE A 139 15.46 21.70 -6.36
N VAL A 140 16.56 21.38 -7.04
CA VAL A 140 16.71 21.66 -8.48
C VAL A 140 16.18 20.48 -9.26
N GLU A 141 15.33 20.75 -10.25
CA GLU A 141 14.77 19.73 -11.16
C GLU A 141 15.37 19.84 -12.57
N SER A 142 15.47 18.70 -13.26
CA SER A 142 16.00 18.59 -14.62
C SER A 142 15.32 17.42 -15.34
N ASN A 143 15.21 17.49 -16.66
CA ASN A 143 14.70 16.37 -17.45
C ASN A 143 15.79 15.36 -17.86
N GLU A 144 17.02 15.60 -17.42
CA GLU A 144 18.17 14.74 -17.70
C GLU A 144 18.99 14.49 -16.43
N TYR A 145 19.59 13.29 -16.37
CA TYR A 145 20.54 12.94 -15.32
C TYR A 145 21.74 13.90 -15.35
N SER A 146 22.11 14.38 -14.18
CA SER A 146 23.39 15.08 -13.98
C SER A 146 23.90 14.82 -12.57
N GLU A 147 25.18 15.09 -12.32
CA GLU A 147 25.74 15.02 -10.96
C GLU A 147 25.03 15.99 -9.98
N LYS A 148 24.36 17.04 -10.50
CA LYS A 148 23.54 17.96 -9.70
C LYS A 148 22.13 17.43 -9.41
N THR A 149 21.59 16.63 -10.32
CA THR A 149 20.25 16.05 -10.25
C THR A 149 20.32 14.54 -10.48
N PRO A 150 20.91 13.78 -9.54
CA PRO A 150 21.17 12.35 -9.77
C PRO A 150 19.95 11.47 -9.48
N VAL A 151 18.92 11.99 -8.81
CA VAL A 151 17.77 11.19 -8.32
C VAL A 151 16.63 11.26 -9.32
N LEU A 152 16.24 10.11 -9.88
CA LEU A 152 15.05 10.01 -10.73
C LEU A 152 13.79 10.06 -9.85
N ARG A 153 12.83 10.93 -10.19
CA ARG A 153 11.52 10.98 -9.57
C ARG A 153 10.59 9.97 -10.24
N SER A 154 9.94 9.15 -9.42
CA SER A 154 8.83 8.31 -9.84
C SER A 154 7.53 9.12 -9.98
N ILE A 155 6.67 8.71 -10.91
CA ILE A 155 5.28 9.15 -10.94
C ILE A 155 4.50 8.16 -10.09
N ASP A 156 3.94 8.66 -9.00
CA ASP A 156 3.21 7.86 -8.01
C ASP A 156 1.83 8.47 -7.80
N PHE A 157 0.80 7.65 -7.99
CA PHE A 157 -0.58 8.03 -7.72
C PHE A 157 -1.37 6.80 -7.30
N GLY A 158 -2.35 7.03 -6.43
CA GLY A 158 -3.14 5.98 -5.82
C GLY A 158 -4.46 6.47 -5.24
N THR A 159 -5.21 5.55 -4.67
CA THR A 159 -6.50 5.80 -4.04
C THR A 159 -6.63 4.97 -2.77
N SER A 160 -7.30 5.53 -1.76
CA SER A 160 -7.71 4.81 -0.56
C SER A 160 -9.23 4.76 -0.49
N VAL A 161 -9.78 3.56 -0.33
CA VAL A 161 -11.22 3.30 -0.30
C VAL A 161 -11.57 2.59 0.99
N LYS A 162 -12.48 3.19 1.76
CA LYS A 162 -12.99 2.57 2.99
C LYS A 162 -13.87 1.37 2.64
N ALA A 163 -13.58 0.23 3.25
CA ALA A 163 -14.42 -0.96 3.18
C ALA A 163 -15.63 -0.82 4.12
N ASP A 164 -16.77 -1.37 3.71
CA ASP A 164 -18.01 -1.42 4.50
C ASP A 164 -18.10 -2.69 5.38
N HIS A 165 -17.08 -3.54 5.33
CA HIS A 165 -16.97 -4.79 6.06
C HIS A 165 -15.54 -4.99 6.58
N LEU A 166 -15.36 -5.96 7.49
CA LEU A 166 -14.04 -6.41 7.93
C LEU A 166 -13.40 -7.25 6.82
N ILE A 167 -12.28 -6.77 6.29
CA ILE A 167 -11.56 -7.40 5.17
C ILE A 167 -11.01 -8.76 5.60
N ASN A 168 -11.23 -9.80 4.82
CA ASN A 168 -10.65 -11.12 5.01
C ASN A 168 -9.19 -11.16 4.54
N THR A 169 -8.31 -10.64 5.40
CA THR A 169 -6.86 -10.55 5.21
C THR A 169 -6.15 -11.91 5.29
N ARG A 170 -6.82 -12.93 5.84
CA ARG A 170 -6.30 -14.29 5.92
C ARG A 170 -6.41 -15.01 4.57
N PHE A 171 -7.58 -14.89 3.93
CA PHE A 171 -7.89 -15.59 2.69
C PHE A 171 -8.51 -14.63 1.65
N PRO A 172 -7.75 -13.64 1.16
CA PRO A 172 -8.31 -12.61 0.27
C PRO A 172 -8.75 -13.16 -1.09
N ILE A 173 -8.12 -14.23 -1.58
CA ILE A 173 -8.47 -14.80 -2.89
C ILE A 173 -9.89 -15.38 -2.85
N GLY A 174 -10.76 -14.80 -3.67
CA GLY A 174 -12.16 -15.20 -3.79
C GLY A 174 -13.07 -14.65 -2.69
N ASN A 175 -12.54 -13.89 -1.72
CA ASN A 175 -13.31 -13.21 -0.68
C ASN A 175 -13.17 -11.68 -0.73
N GLU A 176 -12.07 -11.18 -1.30
CA GLU A 176 -11.67 -9.77 -1.29
C GLU A 176 -11.17 -9.31 -2.66
N SER A 177 -11.00 -8.00 -2.83
CA SER A 177 -10.42 -7.42 -4.05
C SER A 177 -8.92 -7.73 -4.16
N VAL A 178 -8.51 -8.39 -5.23
CA VAL A 178 -7.09 -8.71 -5.49
C VAL A 178 -6.71 -8.31 -6.92
N LEU A 179 -5.42 -8.06 -7.18
CA LEU A 179 -4.93 -7.76 -8.51
C LEU A 179 -5.12 -8.98 -9.42
N LEU A 180 -5.86 -8.80 -10.51
CA LEU A 180 -6.05 -9.80 -11.56
C LEU A 180 -5.44 -9.31 -12.87
N PRO A 181 -4.95 -10.21 -13.75
CA PRO A 181 -5.00 -11.68 -13.64
C PRO A 181 -3.89 -12.26 -12.76
N LYS A 182 -4.16 -13.43 -12.16
CA LYS A 182 -3.18 -14.25 -11.43
C LYS A 182 -3.02 -15.61 -12.10
N ASN A 183 -1.90 -15.81 -12.77
CA ASN A 183 -1.51 -17.08 -13.37
C ASN A 183 -0.48 -17.79 -12.49
N ASN A 184 -0.53 -19.13 -12.47
CA ASN A 184 0.48 -19.96 -11.80
C ASN A 184 0.73 -19.60 -10.32
N LEU A 185 -0.32 -19.17 -9.60
CA LEU A 185 -0.24 -18.86 -8.18
C LEU A 185 0.22 -20.07 -7.39
N ARG A 186 1.26 -19.89 -6.58
CA ARG A 186 1.82 -20.93 -5.71
C ARG A 186 2.41 -20.31 -4.46
N GLU A 187 2.52 -21.10 -3.40
CA GLU A 187 3.30 -20.72 -2.22
C GLU A 187 4.74 -20.42 -2.63
N SER A 188 5.26 -19.31 -2.11
CA SER A 188 6.63 -18.89 -2.35
C SER A 188 7.58 -19.74 -1.51
N SER A 189 8.68 -20.18 -2.12
CA SER A 189 9.79 -20.80 -1.40
C SER A 189 10.65 -19.78 -0.64
N GLU A 190 10.48 -18.49 -0.93
CA GLU A 190 11.26 -17.40 -0.36
C GLU A 190 10.46 -16.71 0.75
N GLY A 191 10.92 -16.88 1.99
CA GLY A 191 10.44 -16.08 3.12
C GLY A 191 10.99 -14.65 3.10
N PRO A 192 10.53 -13.79 4.01
CA PRO A 192 11.04 -12.42 4.12
C PRO A 192 12.51 -12.45 4.57
N ILE A 193 13.28 -11.46 4.12
CA ILE A 193 14.69 -11.30 4.52
C ILE A 193 14.81 -11.16 6.04
N ILE A 194 13.86 -10.44 6.65
CA ILE A 194 13.74 -10.28 8.09
C ILE A 194 12.52 -11.09 8.53
N PRO A 195 12.69 -12.12 9.37
CA PRO A 195 11.57 -12.90 9.84
C PRO A 195 10.63 -12.02 10.69
N PRO A 196 9.31 -12.18 10.55
CA PRO A 196 8.35 -11.49 11.39
C PRO A 196 8.46 -11.99 12.84
N PRO A 197 7.89 -11.25 13.82
CA PRO A 197 7.75 -11.72 15.19
C PRO A 197 7.12 -13.12 15.25
N GLU A 198 7.49 -13.97 16.22
CA GLU A 198 7.05 -15.38 16.28
C GLU A 198 5.53 -15.61 16.26
N HIS A 199 4.75 -14.62 16.70
CA HIS A 199 3.29 -14.65 16.75
C HIS A 199 2.62 -14.23 15.43
N ILE A 200 3.39 -13.71 14.47
CA ILE A 200 2.94 -13.31 13.13
C ILE A 200 3.50 -14.33 12.14
N LYS A 201 2.62 -14.94 11.34
CA LYS A 201 2.98 -16.01 10.40
C LYS A 201 2.34 -15.75 9.05
N PRO A 202 2.87 -14.79 8.27
CA PRO A 202 2.30 -14.46 6.97
C PRO A 202 2.51 -15.62 6.00
N ALA A 203 1.56 -15.78 5.08
CA ALA A 203 1.70 -16.68 3.94
C ALA A 203 2.16 -15.90 2.71
N TYR A 204 3.17 -16.44 2.01
CA TYR A 204 3.80 -15.81 0.87
C TYR A 204 3.47 -16.58 -0.40
N PHE A 205 3.07 -15.89 -1.45
CA PHE A 205 2.75 -16.48 -2.73
C PHE A 205 3.43 -15.72 -3.87
N ASP A 206 3.92 -16.47 -4.86
CA ASP A 206 4.38 -15.94 -6.13
C ASP A 206 3.35 -16.26 -7.21
N TYR A 207 3.15 -15.33 -8.15
CA TYR A 207 2.32 -15.54 -9.32
C TYR A 207 2.84 -14.76 -10.53
N GLU A 208 2.30 -15.08 -11.69
CA GLU A 208 2.56 -14.38 -12.94
C GLU A 208 1.33 -13.56 -13.30
N SER A 209 1.54 -12.30 -13.68
CA SER A 209 0.49 -11.44 -14.18
C SER A 209 0.81 -10.94 -15.58
N LEU A 210 -0.07 -10.12 -16.14
CA LEU A 210 0.07 -9.56 -17.47
C LEU A 210 -0.13 -8.05 -17.41
N VAL A 211 0.73 -7.35 -18.14
CA VAL A 211 0.65 -5.91 -18.39
C VAL A 211 0.73 -5.71 -19.89
N TYR A 212 -0.12 -4.86 -20.45
CA TYR A 212 0.09 -4.38 -21.81
C TYR A 212 0.85 -3.06 -21.76
N ALA A 213 1.86 -2.92 -22.61
CA ALA A 213 2.58 -1.67 -22.79
C ALA A 213 2.75 -1.37 -24.28
N HIS A 214 2.34 -0.16 -24.66
CA HIS A 214 2.63 0.45 -25.93
C HIS A 214 3.17 1.85 -25.68
N TYR A 215 4.38 2.12 -26.18
CA TYR A 215 4.98 3.44 -26.16
C TYR A 215 6.23 3.49 -27.05
N ASP A 216 6.48 4.67 -27.62
CA ASP A 216 7.70 5.00 -28.33
C ASP A 216 8.73 5.61 -27.37
N THR A 217 9.99 5.19 -27.48
CA THR A 217 11.12 5.76 -26.71
C THR A 217 12.46 5.38 -27.33
N SER A 218 13.57 5.83 -26.73
CA SER A 218 14.92 5.45 -27.17
C SER A 218 15.25 3.99 -26.79
N PRO A 219 16.09 3.27 -27.57
CA PRO A 219 16.42 1.87 -27.28
C PRO A 219 17.11 1.62 -25.93
N ASP A 220 17.72 2.65 -25.34
CA ASP A 220 18.37 2.61 -24.02
C ASP A 220 17.44 2.97 -22.86
N ALA A 221 16.16 3.25 -23.13
CA ALA A 221 15.16 3.53 -22.10
C ALA A 221 14.99 2.34 -21.14
N GLN A 222 14.84 2.66 -19.87
CA GLN A 222 14.52 1.75 -18.79
C GLN A 222 13.25 2.26 -18.14
N VAL A 223 12.22 1.42 -18.14
CA VAL A 223 10.93 1.72 -17.54
C VAL A 223 10.64 0.69 -16.47
N GLN A 224 10.23 1.15 -15.29
CA GLN A 224 9.78 0.29 -14.22
C GLN A 224 8.35 0.65 -13.84
N ILE A 225 7.49 -0.35 -13.77
CA ILE A 225 6.09 -0.20 -13.37
C ILE A 225 5.88 -1.08 -12.14
N PHE A 226 5.34 -0.48 -11.09
CA PHE A 226 4.84 -1.16 -9.92
C PHE A 226 3.35 -0.88 -9.76
N VAL A 227 2.63 -1.93 -9.40
CA VAL A 227 1.22 -1.86 -9.06
C VAL A 227 1.06 -2.56 -7.74
N GLN A 228 0.45 -1.89 -6.76
CA GLN A 228 0.29 -2.42 -5.42
C GLN A 228 -1.14 -2.21 -4.95
N MET A 229 -1.65 -3.20 -4.23
CA MET A 229 -2.97 -3.21 -3.61
C MET A 229 -2.83 -3.78 -2.20
N ASP A 230 -3.33 -3.05 -1.21
CA ASP A 230 -3.35 -3.45 0.18
C ASP A 230 -4.78 -3.48 0.70
N GLY A 231 -5.14 -4.55 1.41
CA GLY A 231 -6.37 -4.60 2.19
C GLY A 231 -6.03 -4.72 3.67
N ARG A 232 -6.45 -3.74 4.48
CA ARG A 232 -6.01 -3.58 5.87
C ARG A 232 -7.18 -3.36 6.81
N ASN A 233 -7.17 -4.08 7.92
CA ASN A 233 -7.98 -3.78 9.09
C ASN A 233 -7.08 -3.23 10.20
N GLU A 234 -7.51 -2.18 10.87
CA GLU A 234 -6.80 -1.59 12.00
C GLU A 234 -7.74 -1.19 13.11
N TRP A 235 -7.25 -1.30 14.34
CA TRP A 235 -7.99 -0.96 15.55
C TRP A 235 -7.02 -0.58 16.66
N TRP A 236 -7.54 0.06 17.70
CA TRP A 236 -6.79 0.49 18.86
C TRP A 236 -7.24 -0.28 20.12
N ILE A 237 -6.30 -0.99 20.74
CA ILE A 237 -6.46 -1.56 22.09
C ILE A 237 -5.12 -1.40 22.80
N TYR A 238 -5.00 -0.38 23.66
CA TYR A 238 -3.76 -0.01 24.34
C TYR A 238 -2.55 0.21 23.41
N GLY A 239 -2.83 0.45 22.12
CA GLY A 239 -1.88 0.52 21.02
C GLY A 239 -2.58 0.21 19.70
N TRP A 240 -2.03 0.74 18.59
CA TRP A 240 -2.52 0.39 17.25
C TRP A 240 -2.14 -1.05 16.92
N GLN A 241 -3.12 -1.79 16.44
CA GLN A 241 -2.99 -3.16 15.94
C GLN A 241 -3.60 -3.20 14.55
N TYR A 242 -3.12 -4.12 13.72
CA TYR A 242 -3.60 -4.30 12.37
C TYR A 242 -3.45 -5.74 11.91
N ASN A 243 -4.19 -6.10 10.88
CA ASN A 243 -3.86 -7.18 9.96
C ASN A 243 -4.12 -6.74 8.52
N ASP A 244 -3.37 -7.29 7.59
CA ASP A 244 -3.45 -6.95 6.18
C ASP A 244 -3.08 -8.10 5.23
N TYR A 245 -3.36 -7.88 3.96
CA TYR A 245 -2.73 -8.57 2.86
C TYR A 245 -2.18 -7.54 1.87
N ASN A 246 -1.06 -7.87 1.25
CA ASN A 246 -0.38 -7.05 0.26
C ASN A 246 -0.29 -7.81 -1.05
N ASP A 247 -0.78 -7.22 -2.13
CA ASP A 247 -0.78 -7.79 -3.46
C ASP A 247 -0.09 -6.84 -4.43
N ARG A 248 1.01 -7.28 -5.03
CA ARG A 248 1.86 -6.39 -5.82
C ARG A 248 2.39 -7.05 -7.07
N ILE A 249 2.61 -6.23 -8.08
CA ILE A 249 3.15 -6.62 -9.36
C ILE A 249 4.28 -5.66 -9.71
N SER A 250 5.36 -6.20 -10.26
CA SER A 250 6.49 -5.41 -10.72
C SER A 250 6.96 -5.90 -12.09
N ILE A 251 7.29 -4.94 -12.95
CA ILE A 251 7.84 -5.21 -14.28
C ILE A 251 8.91 -4.18 -14.64
N ARG A 252 9.96 -4.65 -15.31
CA ARG A 252 11.03 -3.82 -15.87
C ARG A 252 11.08 -4.02 -17.37
N LEU A 253 11.04 -2.93 -18.11
CA LEU A 253 10.95 -2.88 -19.56
C LEU A 253 12.15 -2.11 -20.11
N SER A 254 12.57 -2.45 -21.32
CA SER A 254 13.72 -1.81 -21.98
C SER A 254 13.38 -1.43 -23.42
N GLY A 255 13.69 -0.20 -23.79
CA GLY A 255 13.35 0.33 -25.11
C GLY A 255 11.84 0.44 -25.36
N PRO A 256 11.42 0.67 -26.63
CA PRO A 256 10.01 0.76 -27.00
C PRO A 256 9.28 -0.57 -26.77
N GLN A 257 7.98 -0.49 -26.50
CA GLN A 257 7.13 -1.65 -26.23
C GLN A 257 5.91 -1.66 -27.14
N GLU A 258 5.48 -2.87 -27.51
CA GLU A 258 4.31 -3.13 -28.35
C GLU A 258 3.71 -4.48 -27.96
N GLY A 259 2.85 -4.49 -26.93
CA GLY A 259 2.02 -5.66 -26.63
C GLY A 259 1.99 -6.07 -25.17
N TRP A 260 1.51 -7.30 -24.95
CA TRP A 260 1.39 -7.95 -23.65
C TRP A 260 2.72 -8.52 -23.18
N ILE A 261 2.99 -8.31 -21.90
CA ILE A 261 4.25 -8.66 -21.26
C ILE A 261 3.95 -9.31 -19.91
N GLN A 262 4.66 -10.39 -19.61
CA GLN A 262 4.52 -11.07 -18.34
C GLN A 262 5.18 -10.26 -17.22
N ALA A 263 4.43 -10.03 -16.15
CA ALA A 263 4.88 -9.34 -14.94
C ALA A 263 5.01 -10.32 -13.77
N LYS A 264 5.88 -10.00 -12.81
CA LYS A 264 6.07 -10.80 -11.60
C LYS A 264 5.14 -10.28 -10.50
N GLY A 265 4.29 -11.16 -10.00
CA GLY A 265 3.36 -10.89 -8.90
C GLY A 265 3.81 -11.53 -7.59
N LYS A 266 3.55 -10.85 -6.49
CA LYS A 266 3.69 -11.38 -5.12
C LYS A 266 2.44 -11.05 -4.32
N LEU A 267 1.95 -12.01 -3.56
CA LEU A 267 0.85 -11.84 -2.62
C LEU A 267 1.33 -12.27 -1.23
N ILE A 268 1.10 -11.44 -0.24
CA ILE A 268 1.35 -11.71 1.18
C ILE A 268 0.00 -11.65 1.87
N THR A 269 -0.34 -12.69 2.62
CA THR A 269 -1.60 -12.76 3.39
C THR A 269 -1.29 -13.14 4.83
N GLU A 270 -2.30 -13.08 5.69
CA GLU A 270 -2.14 -13.43 7.11
C GLU A 270 -1.12 -12.55 7.85
N ASP A 271 -0.81 -11.35 7.35
CA ASP A 271 0.17 -10.46 8.00
C ASP A 271 -0.52 -9.63 9.09
N GLY A 272 0.19 -9.40 10.19
CA GLY A 272 -0.30 -8.75 11.40
C GLY A 272 -1.00 -9.66 12.43
N VAL A 273 -1.78 -9.04 13.30
CA VAL A 273 -2.38 -9.66 14.50
C VAL A 273 -3.83 -10.03 14.23
N TYR A 274 -4.23 -11.24 14.61
CA TYR A 274 -5.61 -11.70 14.49
C TYR A 274 -6.23 -11.83 15.88
N ARG A 275 -7.45 -11.33 16.03
CA ARG A 275 -8.26 -11.60 17.23
C ARG A 275 -8.82 -13.03 17.10
N GLU A 276 -8.67 -13.82 18.16
CA GLU A 276 -9.32 -15.14 18.30
C GLU A 276 -10.74 -15.01 18.85
#